data_AF-A0A9B0G938-F1
#
_entry.id   AF-A0A9B0G938-F1
#
_cell.length_a   1.000
_cell.length_b   1.000
_cell.length_c   1.000
_cell.angle_alpha   90.00
_cell.angle_beta   90.00
_cell.angle_gamma   90.00
#
_symmetry.space_group_name_H-M   'P 1'
#
loop_
_entity.id
_entity.type
_entity.pdbx_description
1 polymer ?
#
loop_
_entity_poly.entity_id
_entity_poly.type
_entity_poly.pdbx_seq_one_letter_code
_entity_poly.pdbx_strand_id
1 'polypeptide(L)'
;MGKEDKGMAIYFLRITPQFLREVDYLVCTEVDMKFRDHVKVFPSFGTLHPGFYLAAHKDFSYEHRPQFQAHIPRGKGDFYYMGAFFGGSVEVHRLTLACHQVMGVDLANGIEAVWHDESHLNRHLLDHKPLKVLSPEDLWTCRCWVVPRGPVHPTPPKLLAISCHLS
;
A
#
# COMPACT_ATOMS: atom_id res chain seq x y z
N MET A 1 9.14 15.86 -23.23
CA MET A 1 9.51 15.76 -21.79
C MET A 1 8.78 14.54 -21.27
N GLY A 2 9.51 13.42 -21.15
CA GLY A 2 8.93 12.08 -21.02
C GLY A 2 8.17 11.92 -19.71
N LYS A 3 6.95 11.39 -19.80
CA LYS A 3 6.32 10.73 -18.66
C LYS A 3 7.14 9.47 -18.43
N GLU A 4 8.07 9.52 -17.48
CA GLU A 4 8.64 8.31 -16.91
C GLU A 4 7.49 7.56 -16.24
N ASP A 5 7.30 6.29 -16.61
CA ASP A 5 6.43 5.35 -15.90
C ASP A 5 6.86 5.31 -14.43
N LYS A 6 6.06 5.93 -13.54
CA LYS A 6 6.31 5.95 -12.07
C LYS A 6 5.25 5.23 -11.25
N GLY A 7 4.32 4.51 -11.90
CA GLY A 7 3.44 3.57 -11.23
C GLY A 7 4.16 2.23 -11.08
N MET A 8 4.78 1.98 -9.93
CA MET A 8 5.17 0.65 -9.52
C MET A 8 3.88 -0.18 -9.45
N ALA A 9 3.65 -1.04 -10.42
CA ALA A 9 2.40 -1.76 -10.43
C ALA A 9 2.51 -2.99 -9.53
N ILE A 10 1.41 -3.30 -8.86
CA ILE A 10 0.88 -4.67 -8.89
C ILE A 10 0.71 -5.06 -10.38
N TYR A 11 1.82 -5.33 -11.10
CA TYR A 11 1.83 -5.86 -12.47
C TYR A 11 1.43 -7.31 -12.35
N PHE A 12 0.12 -7.51 -12.19
CA PHE A 12 -0.59 -8.78 -12.24
C PHE A 12 0.24 -9.91 -11.69
N LEU A 13 0.26 -10.01 -10.36
CA LEU A 13 0.53 -11.23 -9.63
C LEU A 13 -0.24 -12.35 -10.35
N ARG A 14 0.41 -12.99 -11.33
CA ARG A 14 -0.15 -14.07 -12.13
C ARG A 14 -0.03 -15.31 -11.28
N ILE A 15 -0.74 -15.24 -10.16
CA ILE A 15 -0.79 -16.26 -9.15
C ILE A 15 -1.57 -17.40 -9.78
N THR A 16 -0.83 -18.45 -10.13
CA THR A 16 -1.44 -19.64 -10.69
C THR A 16 -2.24 -20.35 -9.59
N PRO A 17 -3.30 -21.10 -9.95
CA PRO A 17 -3.95 -21.97 -8.99
C PRO A 17 -2.99 -22.97 -8.34
N GLN A 18 -1.90 -23.34 -9.02
CA GLN A 18 -0.80 -24.15 -8.50
C GLN A 18 -0.10 -23.43 -7.35
N PHE A 19 0.35 -22.20 -7.56
CA PHE A 19 1.04 -21.40 -6.54
C PHE A 19 0.18 -21.18 -5.29
N LEU A 20 -1.14 -20.96 -5.45
CA LEU A 20 -2.06 -20.84 -4.30
C LEU A 20 -2.19 -22.10 -3.45
N ARG A 21 -1.84 -23.28 -3.99
CA ARG A 21 -1.83 -24.53 -3.23
C ARG A 21 -0.49 -24.76 -2.52
N GLU A 22 0.54 -24.00 -2.87
CA GLU A 22 1.90 -24.16 -2.34
C GLU A 22 2.17 -23.23 -1.14
N VAL A 23 1.34 -22.21 -0.94
CA VAL A 23 1.56 -21.19 0.09
C VAL A 23 0.31 -20.96 0.95
N ASP A 24 0.51 -20.83 2.26
CA ASP A 24 -0.55 -20.44 3.20
C ASP A 24 -0.77 -18.92 3.22
N TYR A 25 0.30 -18.16 2.98
CA TYR A 25 0.32 -16.70 3.05
C TYR A 25 1.03 -16.09 1.84
N LEU A 26 0.51 -14.94 1.41
CA LEU A 26 1.07 -14.07 0.39
C LEU A 26 1.43 -12.72 1.01
N VAL A 27 2.64 -12.26 0.74
CA VAL A 27 3.12 -10.94 1.11
C VAL A 27 3.51 -10.21 -0.16
N CYS A 28 2.91 -9.05 -0.37
CA CYS A 28 3.21 -8.14 -1.45
C CYS A 28 4.14 -7.05 -0.90
N THR A 29 5.31 -6.91 -1.52
CA THR A 29 6.31 -5.90 -1.14
C THR A 29 6.92 -5.29 -2.38
N GLU A 30 7.25 -4.01 -2.31
CA GLU A 30 8.04 -3.33 -3.34
C GLU A 30 9.49 -3.86 -3.38
N VAL A 31 10.09 -3.85 -4.58
CA VAL A 31 11.42 -4.42 -4.85
C VAL A 31 12.54 -3.59 -4.22
N ASP A 32 12.31 -2.30 -4.03
CA ASP A 32 13.23 -1.39 -3.36
C ASP A 32 13.02 -1.39 -1.85
N MET A 33 12.40 -2.41 -1.27
CA MET A 33 12.34 -2.62 0.18
C MET A 33 13.45 -3.57 0.67
N LYS A 34 14.04 -3.25 1.83
CA LYS A 34 15.07 -4.05 2.52
C LYS A 34 14.61 -4.47 3.91
N PHE A 35 14.57 -5.78 4.14
CA PHE A 35 14.38 -6.34 5.48
C PHE A 35 15.66 -6.13 6.32
N ARG A 36 15.49 -5.66 7.55
CA ARG A 36 16.54 -5.36 8.52
C ARG A 36 16.38 -6.10 9.84
N ASP A 37 15.17 -6.59 10.11
CA ASP A 37 14.83 -7.35 11.31
C ASP A 37 13.62 -8.26 11.03
N HIS A 38 13.15 -8.99 12.04
CA HIS A 38 12.06 -9.95 11.96
C HIS A 38 10.70 -9.27 11.71
N VAL A 39 10.15 -9.50 10.51
CA VAL A 39 8.81 -9.03 10.15
C VAL A 39 7.78 -10.14 10.39
N LYS A 40 6.70 -9.79 11.11
CA LYS A 40 5.59 -10.70 11.39
C LYS A 40 4.57 -10.67 10.27
N VAL A 41 4.13 -11.84 9.82
CA VAL A 41 3.05 -12.01 8.85
C VAL A 41 1.76 -12.36 9.61
N PHE A 42 0.65 -11.78 9.18
CA PHE A 42 -0.68 -11.97 9.76
C PHE A 42 -1.65 -12.53 8.71
N PRO A 43 -2.80 -13.12 9.08
CA PRO A 43 -3.80 -13.64 8.13
C PRO A 43 -4.41 -12.60 7.19
N SER A 44 -4.38 -11.33 7.59
CA SER A 44 -4.68 -10.18 6.73
C SER A 44 -4.06 -8.95 7.38
N PHE A 45 -3.23 -8.22 6.64
CA PHE A 45 -2.66 -6.97 7.13
C PHE A 45 -2.53 -5.91 6.03
N GLY A 46 -2.80 -4.68 6.46
CA GLY A 46 -2.42 -3.47 5.75
C GLY A 46 -1.42 -2.70 6.59
N THR A 47 -0.71 -1.79 5.95
CA THR A 47 0.37 -1.05 6.58
C THR A 47 0.12 0.44 6.45
N LEU A 48 0.25 1.20 7.54
CA LEU A 48 0.13 2.65 7.49
C LEU A 48 1.24 3.29 6.66
N HIS A 49 0.89 4.21 5.78
CA HIS A 49 1.87 4.96 5.01
C HIS A 49 2.67 5.92 5.91
N PRO A 50 4.02 5.95 5.85
CA PRO A 50 4.83 6.75 6.77
C PRO A 50 4.66 8.26 6.58
N GLY A 51 4.21 8.68 5.40
CA GLY A 51 3.85 10.08 5.12
C GLY A 51 2.50 10.52 5.70
N PHE A 52 1.62 9.58 6.08
CA PHE A 52 0.24 9.88 6.48
C PHE A 52 -0.17 9.36 7.86
N TYR A 53 0.64 8.54 8.54
CA TYR A 53 0.24 7.94 9.83
C TYR A 53 -0.03 8.94 10.97
N LEU A 54 0.53 10.16 10.89
CA LEU A 54 0.24 11.28 11.81
C LEU A 54 -0.65 12.36 11.17
N ALA A 55 -1.04 12.19 9.90
CA ALA A 55 -1.84 13.17 9.18
C ALA A 55 -3.31 13.08 9.60
N ALA A 56 -4.02 14.21 9.54
CA ALA A 56 -5.47 14.20 9.71
C ALA A 56 -6.14 13.57 8.49
N HIS A 57 -7.30 12.92 8.68
CA HIS A 57 -7.97 12.15 7.60
C HIS A 57 -8.30 13.01 6.37
N LYS A 58 -8.51 14.31 6.57
CA LYS A 58 -8.78 15.27 5.48
C LYS A 58 -7.57 15.51 4.56
N ASP A 59 -6.37 15.19 5.03
CA ASP A 59 -5.09 15.41 4.36
C ASP A 59 -4.60 14.14 3.66
N PHE A 60 -5.30 13.01 3.82
CA PHE A 60 -5.03 11.78 3.08
C PHE A 60 -5.20 12.01 1.59
N SER A 61 -4.22 11.54 0.81
CA SER A 61 -4.16 11.74 -0.63
C SER A 61 -4.98 10.71 -1.41
N TYR A 62 -6.18 10.37 -0.93
CA TYR A 62 -7.05 9.44 -1.65
C TYR A 62 -7.49 9.99 -3.01
N GLU A 63 -7.96 9.09 -3.86
CA GLU A 63 -8.67 9.48 -5.06
C GLU A 63 -10.03 10.10 -4.71
N HIS A 64 -10.14 11.42 -4.87
CA HIS A 64 -11.37 12.16 -4.53
C HIS A 64 -12.26 12.44 -5.74
N ARG A 65 -11.82 12.12 -6.96
CA ARG A 65 -12.61 12.33 -8.18
C ARG A 65 -13.66 11.20 -8.30
N PRO A 66 -14.96 11.50 -8.39
CA PRO A 66 -16.03 10.50 -8.27
C PRO A 66 -16.14 9.55 -9.48
N GLN A 67 -15.54 9.88 -10.62
CA GLN A 67 -15.53 9.02 -11.80
C GLN A 67 -14.60 7.80 -11.69
N PHE A 68 -13.73 7.77 -10.69
CA PHE A 68 -12.75 6.69 -10.49
C PHE A 68 -13.33 5.57 -9.64
N GLN A 69 -12.94 4.34 -9.95
CA GLN A 69 -13.28 3.21 -9.09
C GLN A 69 -12.62 3.31 -7.70
N ALA A 70 -11.47 3.97 -7.61
CA ALA A 70 -10.76 4.21 -6.34
C ALA A 70 -11.39 5.30 -5.46
N HIS A 71 -12.53 5.89 -5.85
CA HIS A 71 -13.07 7.08 -5.20
C HIS A 71 -13.35 6.89 -3.69
N ILE A 72 -12.79 7.79 -2.86
CA ILE A 72 -13.11 7.93 -1.45
C ILE A 72 -13.53 9.40 -1.18
N PRO A 73 -14.75 9.64 -0.67
CA PRO A 73 -15.17 10.99 -0.30
C PRO A 73 -14.31 11.61 0.81
N ARG A 74 -14.12 12.93 0.77
CA ARG A 74 -13.38 13.65 1.83
C ARG A 74 -14.02 13.41 3.20
N GLY A 75 -13.18 13.20 4.23
CA GLY A 75 -13.62 12.90 5.58
C GLY A 75 -14.07 11.45 5.80
N LYS A 76 -13.95 10.59 4.79
CA LYS A 76 -14.02 9.12 4.93
C LYS A 76 -12.61 8.53 4.96
N GLY A 77 -12.52 7.28 5.40
CA GLY A 77 -11.25 6.58 5.59
C GLY A 77 -10.82 6.55 7.05
N ASP A 78 -10.36 5.38 7.50
CA ASP A 78 -9.79 5.21 8.84
C ASP A 78 -8.28 5.45 8.83
N PHE A 79 -7.63 4.95 7.78
CA PHE A 79 -6.17 4.94 7.64
C PHE A 79 -5.79 5.06 6.17
N TYR A 80 -4.65 5.70 5.92
CA TYR A 80 -4.01 5.67 4.62
C TYR A 80 -2.94 4.58 4.59
N TYR A 81 -3.21 3.51 3.84
CA TYR A 81 -2.35 2.34 3.71
C TYR A 81 -1.30 2.55 2.60
N MET A 82 -0.07 2.08 2.80
CA MET A 82 0.93 2.05 1.75
C MET A 82 0.71 0.87 0.79
N GLY A 83 0.94 1.08 -0.50
CA GLY A 83 1.02 0.02 -1.51
C GLY A 83 2.26 -0.87 -1.35
N ALA A 84 3.31 -0.35 -0.70
CA ALA A 84 4.62 -0.98 -0.67
C ALA A 84 4.74 -2.22 0.23
N PHE A 85 3.81 -2.46 1.15
CA PHE A 85 3.86 -3.63 2.04
C PHE A 85 2.47 -4.01 2.57
N PHE A 86 1.89 -5.10 2.07
CA PHE A 86 0.63 -5.65 2.57
C PHE A 86 0.61 -7.17 2.34
N GLY A 87 -0.32 -7.87 2.97
CA GLY A 87 -0.36 -9.32 2.83
C GLY A 87 -1.35 -10.00 3.74
N GLY A 88 -1.25 -11.32 3.83
CA GLY A 88 -2.32 -12.13 4.38
C GLY A 88 -2.32 -13.55 3.86
N SER A 89 -3.40 -14.26 4.14
CA SER A 89 -3.71 -15.56 3.56
C SER A 89 -4.02 -15.44 2.05
N VAL A 90 -4.48 -16.53 1.43
CA VAL A 90 -4.97 -16.56 0.04
C VAL A 90 -6.01 -15.47 -0.28
N GLU A 91 -6.69 -14.88 0.71
CA GLU A 91 -7.57 -13.71 0.53
C GLU A 91 -6.86 -12.51 -0.11
N VAL A 92 -5.54 -12.36 0.08
CA VAL A 92 -4.75 -11.30 -0.59
C VAL A 92 -4.82 -11.42 -2.09
N HIS A 93 -4.85 -12.65 -2.63
CA HIS A 93 -5.02 -12.84 -4.07
C HIS A 93 -6.36 -12.28 -4.54
N ARG A 94 -7.44 -12.43 -3.75
CA ARG A 94 -8.75 -11.84 -4.07
C ARG A 94 -8.69 -10.31 -4.01
N LEU A 95 -8.01 -9.74 -3.03
CA LEU A 95 -7.76 -8.30 -2.96
C LEU A 95 -7.02 -7.81 -4.21
N THR A 96 -5.92 -8.44 -4.59
CA THR A 96 -5.12 -8.03 -5.77
C THR A 96 -5.91 -8.17 -7.07
N LEU A 97 -6.73 -9.22 -7.18
CA LEU A 97 -7.58 -9.44 -8.34
C LEU A 97 -8.70 -8.40 -8.42
N ALA A 98 -9.33 -8.07 -7.30
CA ALA A 98 -10.36 -7.04 -7.23
C ALA A 98 -9.77 -5.67 -7.62
N CYS A 99 -8.61 -5.30 -7.08
CA CYS A 99 -7.89 -4.07 -7.44
C CYS A 99 -7.56 -4.05 -8.95
N HIS A 100 -7.05 -5.14 -9.50
CA HIS A 100 -6.78 -5.25 -10.94
C HIS A 100 -8.04 -5.00 -11.77
N GLN A 101 -9.15 -5.64 -11.44
CA GLN A 101 -10.38 -5.51 -12.21
C GLN A 101 -10.86 -4.06 -12.26
N VAL A 102 -10.87 -3.37 -11.12
CA VAL A 102 -11.30 -1.97 -11.05
C VAL A 102 -10.30 -1.00 -11.70
N MET A 103 -9.00 -1.27 -11.62
CA MET A 103 -7.99 -0.54 -12.40
C MET A 103 -8.21 -0.69 -13.91
N GLY A 104 -8.59 -1.89 -14.36
CA GLY A 104 -8.92 -2.16 -15.75
C GLY A 104 -10.10 -1.34 -16.26
N VAL A 105 -11.09 -1.08 -15.40
CA VAL A 105 -12.22 -0.20 -15.72
C VAL A 105 -11.77 1.25 -15.87
N ASP A 106 -10.96 1.77 -14.95
CA ASP A 106 -10.42 3.13 -15.04
C ASP A 106 -9.56 3.31 -16.31
N LEU A 107 -8.70 2.33 -16.61
CA LEU A 107 -7.88 2.33 -17.82
C LEU A 107 -8.73 2.29 -19.10
N ALA A 108 -9.79 1.46 -19.14
CA ALA A 108 -10.72 1.39 -20.27
C ALA A 108 -11.48 2.71 -20.49
N ASN A 109 -11.68 3.49 -19.43
CA ASN A 109 -12.24 4.84 -19.48
C ASN A 109 -11.20 5.93 -19.78
N GLY A 110 -9.93 5.56 -19.99
CA GLY A 110 -8.84 6.49 -20.30
C GLY A 110 -8.42 7.37 -19.11
N ILE A 111 -8.66 6.92 -17.88
CA ILE A 111 -8.33 7.65 -16.65
C ILE A 111 -7.39 6.82 -15.76
N GLU A 112 -6.63 7.51 -14.91
CA GLU A 112 -5.68 6.89 -13.98
C GLU A 112 -5.77 7.56 -12.60
N ALA A 113 -5.85 6.73 -11.54
CA ALA A 113 -5.99 7.18 -10.17
C ALA A 113 -4.71 7.89 -9.70
N VAL A 114 -4.86 8.84 -8.77
CA VAL A 114 -3.77 9.74 -8.34
C VAL A 114 -2.52 9.02 -7.82
N TRP A 115 -2.67 7.90 -7.12
CA TRP A 115 -1.57 7.03 -6.69
C TRP A 115 -1.74 5.61 -7.22
N HIS A 116 -2.15 5.48 -8.49
CA HIS A 116 -2.22 4.20 -9.19
C HIS A 116 -2.90 3.10 -8.35
N ASP A 117 -2.21 1.97 -8.13
CA ASP A 117 -2.68 0.83 -7.35
C ASP A 117 -2.88 1.11 -5.85
N GLU A 118 -2.06 1.96 -5.22
CA GLU A 118 -2.23 2.37 -3.82
C GLU A 118 -3.60 3.04 -3.59
N SER A 119 -4.10 3.79 -4.58
CA SER A 119 -5.45 4.36 -4.51
C SER A 119 -6.53 3.28 -4.47
N HIS A 120 -6.40 2.23 -5.31
CA HIS A 120 -7.34 1.10 -5.33
C HIS A 120 -7.22 0.22 -4.09
N LEU A 121 -6.01 0.00 -3.57
CA LEU A 121 -5.77 -0.69 -2.31
C LEU A 121 -6.50 0.01 -1.16
N ASN A 122 -6.35 1.32 -1.04
CA ASN A 122 -7.02 2.10 0.01
C ASN A 122 -8.54 2.06 -0.11
N ARG A 123 -9.08 2.11 -1.34
CA ARG A 123 -10.52 1.91 -1.58
C ARG A 123 -10.96 0.52 -1.14
N HIS A 124 -10.21 -0.52 -1.48
CA HIS A 124 -10.55 -1.89 -1.12
C HIS A 124 -10.52 -2.12 0.40
N LEU A 125 -9.48 -1.63 1.08
CA LEU A 125 -9.30 -1.75 2.53
C LEU A 125 -10.25 -0.83 3.33
N LEU A 126 -10.85 0.17 2.68
CA LEU A 126 -11.96 0.92 3.26
C LEU A 126 -13.19 0.03 3.44
N ASP A 127 -13.49 -0.81 2.46
CA ASP A 127 -14.65 -1.71 2.46
C ASP A 127 -14.35 -3.06 3.15
N HIS A 128 -13.10 -3.52 3.10
CA HIS A 128 -12.65 -4.80 3.65
C HIS A 128 -11.50 -4.58 4.65
N LYS A 129 -11.83 -4.34 5.91
CA LYS A 129 -10.85 -4.00 6.94
C LYS A 129 -9.85 -5.13 7.16
N PRO A 130 -8.53 -4.85 7.18
CA PRO A 130 -7.54 -5.86 7.50
C PRO A 130 -7.63 -6.25 8.98
N LEU A 131 -7.30 -7.50 9.30
CA LEU A 131 -7.29 -7.98 10.68
C LEU A 131 -6.18 -7.33 11.52
N LYS A 132 -5.08 -6.94 10.86
CA LYS A 132 -3.97 -6.24 11.48
C LYS A 132 -3.59 -5.00 10.68
N VAL A 133 -3.42 -3.89 11.38
CA VAL A 133 -2.79 -2.68 10.84
C VAL A 133 -1.38 -2.60 11.40
N LEU A 134 -0.38 -2.50 10.53
CA LEU A 134 1.02 -2.33 10.89
C LEU A 134 1.39 -0.85 10.98
N SER A 135 2.13 -0.50 12.04
CA SER A 135 2.66 0.84 12.24
C SER A 135 3.88 1.08 11.34
N PRO A 136 4.16 2.31 10.89
CA PRO A 136 5.43 2.62 10.22
C PRO A 136 6.64 2.40 11.13
N GLU A 137 6.47 2.24 12.43
CA GLU A 137 7.57 1.83 13.30
C GLU A 137 8.10 0.43 12.95
N ASP A 138 7.26 -0.43 12.37
CA ASP A 138 7.71 -1.68 11.78
C ASP A 138 8.45 -1.46 10.43
N LEU A 139 8.31 -0.30 9.77
CA LEU A 139 8.75 -0.02 8.39
C LEU A 139 9.12 1.49 8.19
N TRP A 140 10.39 1.85 8.21
CA TRP A 140 10.79 3.25 7.95
C TRP A 140 11.18 3.46 6.50
N THR A 141 10.92 4.63 5.91
CA THR A 141 11.47 5.03 4.60
C THR A 141 12.72 5.89 4.79
N CYS A 142 13.64 5.87 3.83
CA CYS A 142 14.93 6.59 3.91
C CYS A 142 14.81 8.12 4.12
N ARG A 143 13.63 8.75 3.99
CA ARG A 143 13.44 10.21 4.19
C ARG A 143 12.94 10.62 5.58
N CYS A 144 12.61 9.71 6.48
CA CYS A 144 12.20 10.08 7.84
C CYS A 144 13.36 10.57 8.75
N TRP A 145 14.53 10.89 8.19
CA TRP A 145 15.61 11.61 8.89
C TRP A 145 15.31 13.08 9.20
N VAL A 146 14.10 13.57 8.93
CA VAL A 146 13.66 14.93 9.30
C VAL A 146 12.42 14.88 10.20
N VAL A 147 12.50 14.12 11.29
CA VAL A 147 11.69 14.48 12.47
C VAL A 147 12.45 15.59 13.20
N PRO A 148 11.85 16.76 13.49
CA PRO A 148 12.50 17.78 14.30
C PRO A 148 12.92 17.14 15.62
N ARG A 149 14.21 17.27 15.96
CA ARG A 149 14.88 16.70 17.15
C ARG A 149 13.94 16.54 18.36
N GLY A 150 13.29 15.38 18.44
CA GLY A 150 12.56 14.85 19.58
C GLY A 150 13.21 13.53 19.99
N PRO A 151 12.93 13.01 21.20
CA PRO A 151 13.70 11.93 21.78
C PRO A 151 13.71 10.71 20.85
N VAL A 152 14.93 10.22 20.61
CA VAL A 152 15.25 9.08 19.76
C VAL A 152 14.36 7.89 20.13
N HIS A 153 13.46 7.46 19.23
CA HIS A 153 12.82 6.17 19.37
C HIS A 153 13.89 5.06 19.18
N PRO A 154 13.91 4.00 20.01
CA PRO A 154 15.15 3.28 20.32
C PRO A 154 15.42 2.05 19.44
N THR A 155 14.62 1.78 18.41
CA THR A 155 14.75 0.56 17.61
C THR A 155 14.86 0.86 16.12
N PRO A 156 15.86 0.29 15.42
CA PRO A 156 15.98 0.42 13.97
C PRO A 156 14.76 -0.18 13.25
N PRO A 157 14.38 0.33 12.07
CA PRO A 157 13.27 -0.21 11.27
C PRO A 157 13.48 -1.66 10.90
N LYS A 158 12.39 -2.45 10.85
CA LYS A 158 12.44 -3.84 10.39
C LYS A 158 12.36 -3.96 8.87
N LEU A 159 11.68 -3.03 8.20
CA LEU A 159 11.71 -2.86 6.74
C LEU A 159 12.15 -1.43 6.39
N LEU A 160 13.01 -1.29 5.39
CA LEU A 160 13.51 -0.01 4.91
C LEU A 160 13.29 0.14 3.40
N ALA A 161 12.63 1.20 2.95
CA ALA A 161 12.67 1.61 1.55
C ALA A 161 14.08 2.10 1.18
N ILE A 162 14.77 1.37 0.29
CA ILE A 162 16.12 1.60 -0.22
C ILE A 162 16.13 2.78 -1.20
N SER A 163 15.00 3.05 -1.86
CA SER A 163 14.78 4.23 -2.67
C SER A 163 13.56 5.01 -2.15
N CYS A 164 13.56 6.33 -2.31
CA CYS A 164 12.37 7.15 -2.07
C CYS A 164 12.01 7.82 -3.37
N HIS A 165 11.23 7.14 -4.20
CA HIS A 165 10.47 7.82 -5.23
C HIS A 165 9.30 8.48 -4.50
N LEU A 166 9.47 9.75 -4.14
CA LEU A 166 8.33 10.59 -3.83
C LEU A 166 7.53 10.68 -5.11
N SER A 167 6.40 9.98 -5.17
CA SER A 167 5.38 10.27 -6.17
C SER A 167 4.71 11.63 -5.87
#